data_AF-A0A7R9ZQ14-F1
#
_entry.id   AF-A0A7R9ZQ14-F1
#
_cell.length_a   1.000
_cell.length_b   1.000
_cell.length_c   1.000
_cell.angle_alpha   90.00
_cell.angle_beta   90.00
_cell.angle_gamma   90.00
#
_symmetry.space_group_name_H-M   'P 1'
#
loop_
_entity.id
_entity.type
_entity.pdbx_description
1 polymer ?
#
loop_
_entity_poly.entity_id
_entity_poly.type
_entity_poly.pdbx_seq_one_letter_code
_entity_poly.pdbx_strand_id
1 'polypeptide(L)'
;VQTLMSRSDIAHVLQSCLHGVRSASGRSVRTPRYLVVEEDDFDDIDIQRASDNTNDDHCTHAHVHADPWQPASQTQRSRASRLQQKLDAADIQYPLILKPLIAAGTKQSHYMSVLLGRSALDAFDREMGSDDHVHTCNPSKVNSAATHPTAARDECNSKQQPPCQSRASNNNNSSTANRSYLFQEYVNHNATLYKVYVLGDTVHVYRRHSLPDLPPLSQRSDSTNWTVKFDSQRPYPKLQDFGFQLATSQAACDADPVTLTATEVAPIVETLRQAFGLELFGFDILLSSSKQRNELLVVDVNYFPSYKEVPNFPSLLAQYLTHRVLESRREREER
;
A
#
# COMPACT_ATOMS: atom_id res chain seq x y z
N VAL A 1 15.51 4.10 20.70
CA VAL A 1 14.36 3.47 20.02
C VAL A 1 14.38 4.00 18.60
N GLN A 2 14.79 3.20 17.61
CA GLN A 2 14.56 3.59 16.22
C GLN A 2 13.04 3.63 16.04
N THR A 3 12.49 4.80 15.74
CA THR A 3 11.11 4.92 15.27
C THR A 3 10.96 4.05 14.03
N LEU A 4 9.90 3.24 13.97
CA LEU A 4 9.62 2.40 12.81
C LEU A 4 9.50 3.32 11.58
N MET A 5 10.27 3.04 10.53
CA MET A 5 10.26 3.87 9.32
C MET A 5 8.87 3.88 8.69
N SER A 6 8.47 5.04 8.13
CA SER A 6 7.26 5.13 7.34
C SER A 6 7.42 4.38 6.01
N ARG A 7 6.31 4.12 5.31
CA ARG A 7 6.37 3.43 4.01
C ARG A 7 7.07 4.28 2.95
N SER A 8 6.99 5.61 3.03
CA SER A 8 7.76 6.52 2.16
C SER A 8 9.25 6.42 2.45
N ASP A 9 9.67 6.47 3.72
CA ASP A 9 11.08 6.35 4.07
C ASP A 9 11.68 5.01 3.60
N ILE A 10 10.95 3.91 3.79
CA ILE A 10 11.35 2.58 3.30
C ILE A 10 11.52 2.62 1.78
N ALA A 11 10.57 3.20 1.04
CA ALA A 11 10.64 3.29 -0.41
C ALA A 11 11.86 4.11 -0.88
N HIS A 12 12.17 5.23 -0.20
CA HIS A 12 13.35 6.04 -0.50
C HIS A 12 14.66 5.30 -0.26
N VAL A 13 14.79 4.58 0.86
CA VAL A 13 15.97 3.76 1.12
C VAL A 13 16.12 2.67 0.07
N LEU A 14 15.04 1.95 -0.27
CA LEU A 14 15.06 0.91 -1.31
C LEU A 14 15.50 1.45 -2.67
N GLN A 15 14.96 2.61 -3.08
CA GLN A 15 15.29 3.24 -4.35
C GLN A 15 16.78 3.62 -4.44
N SER A 16 17.37 4.07 -3.34
CA SER A 16 18.78 4.43 -3.27
C SER A 16 19.69 3.20 -3.16
N CYS A 17 19.41 2.28 -2.25
CA CYS A 17 20.33 1.19 -1.94
C CYS A 17 20.34 0.08 -3.00
N LEU A 18 19.23 -0.12 -3.72
CA LEU A 18 19.16 -1.14 -4.76
C LEU A 18 19.76 -0.68 -6.10
N HIS A 19 20.21 0.55 -6.22
CA HIS A 19 20.82 1.05 -7.44
C HIS A 19 22.06 0.22 -7.83
N GLY A 20 22.02 -0.40 -9.01
CA GLY A 20 23.13 -1.22 -9.52
C GLY A 20 23.25 -2.62 -8.89
N VAL A 21 22.37 -2.98 -7.94
CA VAL A 21 22.39 -4.29 -7.29
C VAL A 21 21.97 -5.37 -8.28
N ARG A 22 22.67 -6.51 -8.21
CA ARG A 22 22.35 -7.72 -8.96
C ARG A 22 22.19 -8.91 -8.01
N SER A 23 21.27 -9.82 -8.36
CA SER A 23 21.16 -11.11 -7.70
C SER A 23 22.39 -11.99 -7.97
N ALA A 24 22.49 -13.15 -7.31
CA ALA A 24 23.61 -14.07 -7.54
C ALA A 24 23.70 -14.54 -9.00
N SER A 25 22.55 -14.77 -9.66
CA SER A 25 22.49 -15.07 -11.09
C SER A 25 22.63 -13.85 -12.03
N GLY A 26 22.86 -12.65 -11.48
CA GLY A 26 23.09 -11.43 -12.25
C GLY A 26 21.83 -10.66 -12.64
N ARG A 27 20.64 -11.05 -12.16
CA ARG A 27 19.38 -10.33 -12.44
C ARG A 27 19.42 -8.94 -11.83
N SER A 28 18.94 -7.94 -12.55
CA SER A 28 18.80 -6.59 -11.99
C SER A 28 17.84 -6.60 -10.82
N VAL A 29 18.17 -5.87 -9.76
CA VAL A 29 17.32 -5.69 -8.58
C VAL A 29 16.98 -4.20 -8.46
N ARG A 30 15.71 -3.89 -8.22
CA ARG A 30 15.26 -2.52 -7.92
C ARG A 30 13.97 -2.54 -7.11
N THR A 31 13.46 -1.35 -6.78
CA THR A 31 12.06 -1.20 -6.35
C THR A 31 11.22 -0.68 -7.53
N PRO A 32 9.91 -1.01 -7.63
CA PRO A 32 9.05 -0.39 -8.63
C PRO A 32 8.99 1.12 -8.45
N ARG A 33 8.78 1.86 -9.54
CA ARG A 33 8.68 3.33 -9.46
C ARG A 33 7.49 3.70 -8.60
N TYR A 34 7.63 4.80 -7.88
CA TYR A 34 6.59 5.27 -6.99
C TYR A 34 6.57 6.79 -6.88
N LEU A 35 5.42 7.30 -6.45
CA LEU A 35 5.20 8.67 -6.03
C LEU A 35 4.61 8.64 -4.62
N VAL A 36 5.23 9.36 -3.70
CA VAL A 36 4.63 9.64 -2.40
C VAL A 36 3.70 10.82 -2.58
N VAL A 37 2.48 10.69 -2.08
CA VAL A 37 1.49 11.77 -2.06
C VAL A 37 1.02 11.92 -0.62
N GLU A 38 1.36 13.05 -0.02
CA GLU A 38 1.00 13.40 1.36
C GLU A 38 -0.30 14.21 1.42
N GLU A 39 -0.90 14.34 2.61
CA GLU A 39 -2.11 15.15 2.82
C GLU A 39 -1.97 16.58 2.26
N ASP A 40 -0.84 17.23 2.53
CA ASP A 40 -0.59 18.61 2.08
C ASP A 40 -0.44 18.72 0.55
N ASP A 41 -0.04 17.64 -0.13
CA ASP A 41 -0.02 17.60 -1.62
C ASP A 41 -1.42 17.73 -2.23
N PHE A 42 -2.47 17.49 -1.43
CA PHE A 42 -3.86 17.66 -1.82
C PHE A 42 -4.41 19.06 -1.50
N ASP A 43 -3.75 19.84 -0.65
CA ASP A 43 -4.23 21.12 -0.11
C ASP A 43 -3.59 22.36 -0.77
N ASP A 44 -2.73 22.19 -1.77
CA ASP A 44 -2.13 23.30 -2.53
C ASP A 44 -3.20 24.12 -3.30
N ILE A 45 -3.74 25.10 -2.57
CA ILE A 45 -4.31 26.41 -2.92
C ILE A 45 -5.74 26.46 -3.49
N ASP A 46 -6.67 26.78 -2.58
CA ASP A 46 -7.91 27.53 -2.83
C ASP A 46 -7.85 28.94 -2.16
N ILE A 47 -6.64 29.50 -1.98
CA ILE A 47 -6.43 30.82 -1.36
C ILE A 47 -5.83 31.79 -2.38
N GLN A 48 -6.64 32.17 -3.38
CA GLN A 48 -6.51 33.47 -4.07
C GLN A 48 -7.88 34.12 -4.26
N ARG A 49 -8.73 34.02 -3.24
CA ARG A 49 -10.07 34.65 -3.26
C ARG A 49 -10.56 35.07 -1.88
N ALA A 50 -9.70 35.71 -1.09
CA ALA A 50 -10.12 36.37 0.16
C ALA A 50 -9.12 37.45 0.62
N SER A 51 -8.76 38.38 -0.26
CA SER A 51 -8.11 39.63 0.17
C SER A 51 -8.40 40.76 -0.81
N ASP A 52 -9.65 40.94 -1.19
CA ASP A 52 -10.14 42.19 -1.77
C ASP A 52 -11.50 42.48 -1.14
N ASN A 53 -11.45 42.99 0.10
CA ASN A 53 -12.48 43.89 0.62
C ASN A 53 -12.09 44.36 2.02
N THR A 54 -11.23 45.38 2.06
CA THR A 54 -11.27 46.42 3.10
C THR A 54 -10.66 47.71 2.54
N ASN A 55 -11.56 48.67 2.27
CA ASN A 55 -11.43 50.13 2.35
C ASN A 55 -10.41 50.87 1.45
N ASP A 56 -10.90 51.71 0.52
CA ASP A 56 -11.06 53.17 0.72
C ASP A 56 -11.46 53.94 -0.56
N ASP A 57 -12.50 54.76 -0.42
CA ASP A 57 -12.82 56.06 -1.03
C ASP A 57 -11.95 56.66 -2.18
N HIS A 58 -12.56 56.91 -3.35
CA HIS A 58 -12.73 58.25 -4.00
C HIS A 58 -13.13 58.17 -5.49
N CYS A 59 -14.05 59.08 -5.88
CA CYS A 59 -14.47 59.36 -7.26
C CYS A 59 -13.30 59.79 -8.17
N THR A 60 -13.24 59.27 -9.40
CA THR A 60 -13.04 60.09 -10.62
C THR A 60 -13.47 59.30 -11.87
N HIS A 61 -14.18 60.01 -12.76
CA HIS A 61 -14.56 59.56 -14.10
C HIS A 61 -13.34 59.34 -15.00
N ALA A 62 -13.23 58.18 -15.63
CA ALA A 62 -12.54 58.03 -16.92
C ALA A 62 -13.11 56.84 -17.69
N HIS A 63 -13.74 57.13 -18.83
CA HIS A 63 -14.13 56.13 -19.83
C HIS A 63 -12.88 55.46 -20.41
N VAL A 64 -12.76 54.15 -20.23
CA VAL A 64 -11.91 53.30 -21.08
C VAL A 64 -12.76 52.12 -21.53
N HIS A 65 -12.81 51.94 -22.84
CA HIS A 65 -13.51 50.87 -23.55
C HIS A 65 -13.20 49.50 -22.94
N ALA A 66 -14.25 48.80 -22.49
CA ALA A 66 -14.16 47.39 -22.17
C ALA A 66 -14.06 46.59 -23.49
N ASP A 67 -12.92 45.96 -23.72
CA ASP A 67 -12.72 44.95 -24.75
C ASP A 67 -13.45 43.66 -24.31
N PRO A 68 -14.50 43.20 -25.01
CA PRO A 68 -15.29 42.05 -24.58
C PRO A 68 -14.76 40.75 -25.20
N TRP A 69 -13.45 40.48 -25.15
CA TRP A 69 -12.88 39.18 -25.54
C TRP A 69 -11.51 38.97 -24.89
N GLN A 70 -11.50 38.78 -23.56
CA GLN A 70 -10.45 38.00 -22.91
C GLN A 70 -11.08 36.70 -22.40
N PRO A 71 -10.62 35.52 -22.86
CA PRO A 71 -11.14 34.27 -22.33
C PRO A 71 -10.68 34.14 -20.88
N ALA A 72 -11.63 34.33 -19.96
CA ALA A 72 -11.50 33.85 -18.60
C ALA A 72 -11.46 32.30 -18.64
N SER A 73 -10.27 31.71 -18.77
CA SER A 73 -10.11 30.27 -18.59
C SER A 73 -8.68 29.86 -18.21
N GLN A 74 -8.16 30.43 -17.12
CA GLN A 74 -7.30 29.63 -16.23
C GLN A 74 -8.23 28.81 -15.33
N THR A 75 -8.82 27.79 -15.92
CA THR A 75 -9.68 26.82 -15.23
C THR A 75 -8.83 26.15 -14.14
N GLN A 76 -9.22 26.30 -12.87
CA GLN A 76 -8.64 25.54 -11.77
C GLN A 76 -8.60 24.05 -12.18
N ARG A 77 -7.40 23.48 -12.31
CA ARG A 77 -7.25 22.05 -12.62
C ARG A 77 -7.73 21.23 -11.41
N SER A 78 -8.60 20.25 -11.66
CA SER A 78 -9.06 19.30 -10.63
C SER A 78 -7.88 18.64 -9.92
N ARG A 79 -8.06 18.24 -8.66
CA ARG A 79 -7.03 17.60 -7.83
C ARG A 79 -6.45 16.35 -8.52
N ALA A 80 -7.31 15.50 -9.08
CA ALA A 80 -6.89 14.38 -9.93
C ALA A 80 -5.99 14.79 -11.13
N SER A 81 -6.21 15.95 -11.73
CA SER A 81 -5.38 16.43 -12.86
C SER A 81 -3.98 16.84 -12.43
N ARG A 82 -3.83 17.41 -11.23
CA ARG A 82 -2.52 17.74 -10.65
C ARG A 82 -1.76 16.47 -10.27
N LEU A 83 -2.44 15.49 -9.67
CA LEU A 83 -1.86 14.19 -9.36
C LEU A 83 -1.40 13.47 -10.64
N GLN A 84 -2.20 13.48 -11.70
CA GLN A 84 -1.77 12.92 -12.99
C GLN A 84 -0.52 13.63 -13.50
N GLN A 85 -0.45 14.96 -13.43
CA GLN A 85 0.73 15.70 -13.86
C GLN A 85 1.99 15.31 -13.05
N LYS A 86 1.85 15.07 -11.73
CA LYS A 86 2.95 14.56 -10.89
C LYS A 86 3.36 13.14 -11.32
N LEU A 87 2.40 12.26 -11.62
CA LEU A 87 2.67 10.90 -12.13
C LEU A 87 3.39 10.95 -13.49
N ASP A 88 2.94 11.80 -14.41
CA ASP A 88 3.54 11.97 -15.74
C ASP A 88 4.97 12.53 -15.64
N ALA A 89 5.18 13.54 -14.78
CA ALA A 89 6.50 14.13 -14.54
C ALA A 89 7.48 13.14 -13.89
N ALA A 90 6.97 12.22 -13.07
CA ALA A 90 7.73 11.13 -12.49
C ALA A 90 7.83 9.90 -13.41
N ASP A 91 7.23 9.94 -14.60
CA ASP A 91 7.11 8.84 -15.57
C ASP A 91 6.66 7.52 -14.90
N ILE A 92 5.56 7.62 -14.16
CA ILE A 92 4.89 6.52 -13.47
C ILE A 92 3.64 6.13 -14.24
N GLN A 93 3.54 4.86 -14.61
CA GLN A 93 2.50 4.38 -15.51
C GLN A 93 1.48 3.48 -14.81
N TYR A 94 0.24 3.51 -15.29
CA TYR A 94 -0.80 2.59 -14.86
C TYR A 94 -0.54 1.15 -15.35
N PRO A 95 -1.03 0.12 -14.64
CA PRO A 95 -1.81 0.20 -13.40
C PRO A 95 -0.97 0.59 -12.18
N LEU A 96 -1.60 1.15 -11.15
CA LEU A 96 -0.92 1.56 -9.90
C LEU A 96 -1.49 0.78 -8.72
N ILE A 97 -0.64 0.40 -7.78
CA ILE A 97 -1.04 -0.05 -6.45
C ILE A 97 -0.80 1.06 -5.43
N LEU A 98 -1.85 1.46 -4.73
CA LEU A 98 -1.83 2.45 -3.68
C LEU A 98 -1.70 1.76 -2.34
N LYS A 99 -0.69 2.17 -1.57
CA LYS A 99 -0.40 1.69 -0.23
C LYS A 99 -0.48 2.87 0.75
N PRO A 100 -1.24 2.81 1.85
CA PRO A 100 -1.23 3.87 2.88
C PRO A 100 0.19 4.17 3.37
N LEU A 101 0.56 5.40 3.73
CA LEU A 101 1.92 5.64 4.22
C LEU A 101 2.22 5.02 5.59
N ILE A 102 1.18 4.78 6.40
CA ILE A 102 1.30 4.01 7.64
C ILE A 102 1.70 2.57 7.27
N ALA A 103 2.93 2.18 7.63
CA ALA A 103 3.51 0.90 7.22
C ALA A 103 3.01 -0.30 8.04
N ALA A 104 2.73 -0.11 9.34
CA ALA A 104 2.36 -1.18 10.26
C ALA A 104 1.53 -0.66 11.45
N GLY A 105 0.95 -1.58 12.22
CA GLY A 105 0.33 -1.30 13.52
C GLY A 105 -1.16 -0.97 13.50
N THR A 106 -1.81 -0.91 12.33
CA THR A 106 -3.26 -0.67 12.21
C THR A 106 -3.90 -1.62 11.19
N LYS A 107 -5.22 -1.82 11.25
CA LYS A 107 -5.93 -2.52 10.16
C LYS A 107 -5.84 -1.72 8.84
N GLN A 108 -5.83 -0.39 8.95
CA GLN A 108 -5.77 0.53 7.81
C GLN A 108 -4.48 0.38 6.99
N SER A 109 -3.33 0.05 7.60
CA SER A 109 -2.05 -0.12 6.88
C SER A 109 -2.03 -1.25 5.84
N HIS A 110 -3.05 -2.12 5.86
CA HIS A 110 -3.21 -3.25 4.95
C HIS A 110 -4.29 -3.06 3.89
N TYR A 111 -5.08 -1.98 3.95
CA TYR A 111 -6.06 -1.68 2.91
C TYR A 111 -5.38 -1.01 1.72
N MET A 112 -5.28 -1.76 0.63
CA MET A 112 -4.64 -1.36 -0.61
C MET A 112 -5.69 -1.12 -1.69
N SER A 113 -5.32 -0.37 -2.73
CA SER A 113 -6.16 -0.18 -3.92
C SER A 113 -5.33 -0.33 -5.20
N VAL A 114 -5.87 -0.98 -6.22
CA VAL A 114 -5.29 -0.97 -7.56
C VAL A 114 -6.09 -0.04 -8.46
N LEU A 115 -5.43 0.98 -9.00
CA LEU A 115 -5.98 1.91 -9.98
C LEU A 115 -5.59 1.45 -11.39
N LEU A 116 -6.58 1.17 -12.23
CA LEU A 116 -6.35 0.61 -13.57
C LEU A 116 -6.03 1.67 -14.64
N GLY A 117 -6.31 2.94 -14.40
CA GLY A 117 -6.10 4.01 -15.38
C GLY A 117 -6.51 5.38 -14.84
N ARG A 118 -6.46 6.40 -15.71
CA ARG A 118 -6.81 7.79 -15.35
C ARG A 118 -8.22 7.91 -14.76
N SER A 119 -9.20 7.22 -15.33
CA SER A 119 -10.58 7.20 -14.82
C SER A 119 -10.68 6.69 -13.37
N ALA A 120 -9.75 5.80 -12.96
CA ALA A 120 -9.65 5.31 -11.59
C ALA A 120 -9.18 6.41 -10.63
N LEU A 121 -8.21 7.23 -11.07
CA LEU A 121 -7.70 8.34 -10.28
C LEU A 121 -8.79 9.40 -10.08
N ASP A 122 -9.54 9.75 -11.11
CA ASP A 122 -10.65 10.70 -10.98
C ASP A 122 -11.80 10.16 -10.09
N ALA A 123 -12.02 8.84 -10.05
CA ALA A 123 -12.97 8.22 -9.13
C ALA A 123 -12.47 8.22 -7.68
N PHE A 124 -11.21 7.83 -7.47
CA PHE A 124 -10.54 7.85 -6.17
C PHE A 124 -10.52 9.26 -5.57
N ASP A 125 -10.25 10.26 -6.40
CA ASP A 125 -10.28 11.68 -6.03
C ASP A 125 -11.65 12.14 -5.55
N ARG A 126 -12.74 11.70 -6.20
CA ARG A 126 -14.11 12.05 -5.79
C ARG A 126 -14.51 11.40 -4.48
N GLU A 127 -14.18 10.13 -4.27
CA GLU A 127 -14.47 9.42 -3.03
C GLU A 127 -13.80 10.10 -1.83
N MET A 128 -12.54 10.50 -2.00
CA MET A 128 -11.76 11.21 -0.97
C MET A 128 -12.32 12.60 -0.62
N GLY A 129 -12.95 13.29 -1.57
CA GLY A 129 -13.58 14.59 -1.34
C GLY A 129 -14.99 14.50 -0.74
N SER A 130 -15.65 13.35 -0.79
CA SER A 130 -17.02 13.16 -0.26
C SER A 130 -17.10 12.85 1.24
N ASP A 131 -15.98 12.47 1.87
CA ASP A 131 -15.94 12.10 3.30
C ASP A 131 -16.07 13.31 4.26
N ASP A 132 -16.19 14.54 3.76
CA ASP A 132 -16.55 15.71 4.58
C ASP A 132 -18.04 15.75 4.98
N HIS A 133 -18.85 14.78 4.51
CA HIS A 133 -20.18 14.50 5.03
C HIS A 133 -20.24 13.09 5.62
N VAL A 134 -20.17 13.06 6.95
CA VAL A 134 -20.33 11.87 7.80
C VAL A 134 -21.61 11.10 7.42
N HIS A 135 -21.45 10.03 6.63
CA HIS A 135 -22.40 8.94 6.59
C HIS A 135 -21.82 7.76 7.36
N THR A 136 -22.23 7.64 8.62
CA THR A 136 -22.09 6.42 9.40
C THR A 136 -22.91 5.31 8.74
N CYS A 137 -22.29 4.51 7.87
CA CYS A 137 -22.89 3.27 7.39
C CYS A 137 -22.79 2.20 8.49
N ASN A 138 -23.87 2.05 9.24
CA ASN A 138 -24.11 0.97 10.19
C ASN A 138 -24.44 -0.32 9.39
N PRO A 139 -23.72 -1.43 9.54
CA PRO A 139 -24.10 -2.68 8.88
C PRO A 139 -25.12 -3.39 9.76
N SER A 140 -26.42 -3.23 9.48
CA SER A 140 -27.46 -4.07 10.07
C SER A 140 -28.72 -4.10 9.22
N LYS A 141 -29.19 -5.33 8.96
CA LYS A 141 -30.50 -5.76 8.43
C LYS A 141 -30.58 -5.99 6.92
N VAL A 142 -30.14 -7.18 6.52
CA VAL A 142 -30.86 -7.94 5.49
C VAL A 142 -31.83 -8.86 6.23
N ASN A 143 -33.13 -8.57 6.11
CA ASN A 143 -34.20 -9.49 6.45
C ASN A 143 -34.34 -10.51 5.32
N SER A 144 -34.34 -11.81 5.65
CA SER A 144 -35.04 -12.80 4.83
C SER A 144 -35.73 -13.80 5.74
N ALA A 145 -37.04 -13.86 5.58
CA ALA A 145 -37.98 -14.68 6.33
C ALA A 145 -37.78 -16.18 6.10
N ALA A 146 -37.97 -16.98 7.15
CA ALA A 146 -38.40 -18.37 7.04
C ALA A 146 -39.20 -18.77 8.29
N THR A 147 -40.28 -19.48 8.02
CA THR A 147 -41.42 -19.89 8.84
C THR A 147 -41.12 -20.95 9.92
N HIS A 148 -41.82 -20.85 11.07
CA HIS A 148 -41.96 -21.81 12.20
C HIS A 148 -42.76 -23.10 11.84
N PRO A 149 -43.04 -24.08 12.75
CA PRO A 149 -42.73 -24.29 14.21
C PRO A 149 -42.10 -25.70 14.50
N THR A 150 -41.73 -26.20 15.69
CA THR A 150 -42.39 -26.31 17.02
C THR A 150 -41.42 -26.98 18.04
N ALA A 151 -41.63 -26.67 19.34
CA ALA A 151 -41.41 -27.49 20.56
C ALA A 151 -39.98 -27.90 21.02
N ALA A 152 -39.55 -27.39 22.17
CA ALA A 152 -39.45 -28.11 23.46
C ALA A 152 -38.71 -27.27 24.53
N ARG A 153 -39.06 -27.53 25.79
CA ARG A 153 -38.65 -26.87 27.04
C ARG A 153 -37.17 -27.13 27.38
N ASP A 154 -36.54 -26.22 28.14
CA ASP A 154 -36.03 -26.51 29.48
C ASP A 154 -35.39 -25.26 30.16
N GLU A 155 -35.60 -25.18 31.48
CA GLU A 155 -35.22 -24.13 32.42
C GLU A 155 -33.73 -24.16 32.77
N CYS A 156 -33.10 -23.01 33.08
CA CYS A 156 -32.29 -22.85 34.32
C CYS A 156 -31.82 -21.40 34.57
N ASN A 157 -32.46 -20.79 35.57
CA ASN A 157 -31.98 -20.01 36.71
C ASN A 157 -30.86 -18.93 36.64
N SER A 158 -31.21 -17.84 37.34
CA SER A 158 -30.55 -16.62 37.83
C SER A 158 -29.03 -16.58 38.09
N LYS A 159 -28.44 -15.40 37.81
CA LYS A 159 -27.51 -14.66 38.69
C LYS A 159 -27.44 -13.18 38.28
N GLN A 160 -27.87 -12.31 39.19
CA GLN A 160 -27.79 -10.84 39.08
C GLN A 160 -26.37 -10.36 39.38
N GLN A 161 -25.86 -9.40 38.60
CA GLN A 161 -24.67 -8.59 38.89
C GLN A 161 -25.02 -7.09 38.80
N PRO A 162 -24.37 -6.21 39.61
CA PRO A 162 -24.78 -4.81 39.78
C PRO A 162 -24.30 -3.91 38.63
N PRO A 163 -24.90 -2.71 38.45
CA PRO A 163 -24.66 -1.87 37.28
C PRO A 163 -23.35 -1.10 37.40
N CYS A 164 -22.37 -1.42 36.54
CA CYS A 164 -21.19 -0.58 36.33
C CYS A 164 -21.60 0.66 35.53
N GLN A 165 -21.53 1.82 36.19
CA GLN A 165 -21.69 3.13 35.58
C GLN A 165 -20.56 3.37 34.57
N SER A 166 -20.87 3.39 33.28
CA SER A 166 -19.95 3.83 32.24
C SER A 166 -19.83 5.35 32.29
N ARG A 167 -18.69 5.81 32.81
CA ARG A 167 -18.24 7.20 32.66
C ARG A 167 -17.96 7.41 31.17
N ALA A 168 -18.89 8.04 30.46
CA ALA A 168 -18.69 8.48 29.09
C ALA A 168 -17.62 9.58 29.08
N SER A 169 -16.36 9.21 28.85
CA SER A 169 -15.36 10.16 28.39
C SER A 169 -15.70 10.53 26.95
N ASN A 170 -16.25 11.73 26.79
CA ASN A 170 -16.34 12.44 25.51
C ASN A 170 -14.91 12.68 25.00
N ASN A 171 -14.35 11.71 24.29
CA ASN A 171 -13.20 11.94 23.41
C ASN A 171 -13.74 12.18 22.01
N ASN A 172 -14.01 13.46 21.71
CA ASN A 172 -14.10 13.94 20.33
C ASN A 172 -12.70 13.92 19.71
N ASN A 173 -12.16 12.73 19.44
CA ASN A 173 -11.12 12.58 18.44
C ASN A 173 -11.84 12.29 17.13
N SER A 174 -12.06 13.35 16.34
CA SER A 174 -12.25 13.21 14.90
C SER A 174 -11.10 12.35 14.38
N SER A 175 -11.41 11.11 13.97
CA SER A 175 -10.46 10.24 13.31
C SER A 175 -10.26 10.80 11.90
N THR A 176 -9.37 11.78 11.76
CA THR A 176 -8.85 12.20 10.45
C THR A 176 -8.16 10.98 9.84
N ALA A 177 -8.85 10.32 8.92
CA ALA A 177 -8.29 9.19 8.19
C ALA A 177 -7.09 9.72 7.41
N ASN A 178 -5.88 9.28 7.78
CA ASN A 178 -4.64 9.68 7.11
C ASN A 178 -4.77 9.42 5.59
N ARG A 179 -4.83 10.50 4.79
CA ARG A 179 -5.05 10.48 3.33
C ARG A 179 -3.75 10.40 2.54
N SER A 180 -2.63 10.02 3.16
CA SER A 180 -1.34 9.89 2.48
C SER A 180 -1.10 8.50 1.90
N TYR A 181 -0.66 8.44 0.64
CA TYR A 181 -0.48 7.21 -0.11
C TYR A 181 0.87 7.15 -0.82
N LEU A 182 1.42 5.93 -0.91
CA LEU A 182 2.43 5.54 -1.86
C LEU A 182 1.74 5.02 -3.12
N PHE A 183 1.83 5.77 -4.22
CA PHE A 183 1.42 5.34 -5.54
C PHE A 183 2.58 4.59 -6.18
N GLN A 184 2.50 3.27 -6.27
CA GLN A 184 3.57 2.43 -6.83
C GLN A 184 3.09 1.75 -8.11
N GLU A 185 3.96 1.62 -9.11
CA GLU A 185 3.63 0.88 -10.33
C GLU A 185 3.25 -0.57 -10.01
N TYR A 186 2.14 -1.01 -10.58
CA TYR A 186 1.75 -2.40 -10.57
C TYR A 186 2.61 -3.16 -11.58
N VAL A 187 3.25 -4.24 -11.13
CA VAL A 187 4.09 -5.06 -11.99
C VAL A 187 3.52 -6.46 -12.09
N ASN A 188 3.29 -6.95 -13.31
CA ASN A 188 2.93 -8.34 -13.55
C ASN A 188 4.09 -9.27 -13.12
N HIS A 189 3.75 -10.34 -12.39
CA HIS A 189 4.69 -11.18 -11.64
C HIS A 189 4.22 -12.64 -11.48
N ASN A 190 3.43 -13.15 -12.42
CA ASN A 190 2.91 -14.52 -12.45
C ASN A 190 2.17 -14.92 -11.17
N ALA A 191 1.43 -13.98 -10.55
CA ALA A 191 0.70 -14.20 -9.29
C ALA A 191 1.55 -14.80 -8.15
N THR A 192 2.85 -14.49 -8.14
CA THR A 192 3.83 -15.09 -7.22
C THR A 192 4.65 -14.03 -6.50
N LEU A 193 4.60 -14.03 -5.17
CA LEU A 193 5.43 -13.21 -4.29
C LEU A 193 6.40 -14.11 -3.52
N TYR A 194 7.65 -13.67 -3.37
CA TYR A 194 8.64 -14.36 -2.54
C TYR A 194 8.85 -13.59 -1.25
N LYS A 195 8.47 -14.19 -0.12
CA LYS A 195 8.75 -13.67 1.22
C LYS A 195 10.13 -14.14 1.65
N VAL A 196 11.04 -13.21 1.91
CA VAL A 196 12.36 -13.49 2.45
C VAL A 196 12.39 -13.12 3.93
N TYR A 197 12.84 -14.05 4.76
CA TYR A 197 13.08 -13.87 6.18
C TYR A 197 14.57 -13.92 6.47
N VAL A 198 15.07 -12.89 7.14
CA VAL A 198 16.46 -12.76 7.57
C VAL A 198 16.50 -12.85 9.10
N LEU A 199 17.28 -13.80 9.61
CA LEU A 199 17.44 -14.09 11.03
C LEU A 199 18.94 -14.19 11.34
N GLY A 200 19.57 -13.05 11.65
CA GLY A 200 21.03 -13.00 11.72
C GLY A 200 21.62 -13.37 10.36
N ASP A 201 22.42 -14.42 10.31
CA ASP A 201 23.07 -14.91 9.08
C ASP A 201 22.22 -15.91 8.28
N THR A 202 21.09 -16.39 8.83
CA THR A 202 20.23 -17.33 8.12
C THR A 202 19.18 -16.60 7.29
N VAL A 203 18.96 -17.11 6.08
CA VAL A 203 18.02 -16.57 5.11
C VAL A 203 17.06 -17.67 4.69
N HIS A 204 15.75 -17.41 4.83
CA HIS A 204 14.70 -18.32 4.42
C HIS A 204 13.80 -17.66 3.37
N VAL A 205 13.57 -18.35 2.25
CA VAL A 205 12.77 -17.83 1.13
C VAL A 205 11.53 -18.70 0.94
N TYR A 206 10.36 -18.08 0.92
CA TYR A 206 9.08 -18.75 0.77
C TYR A 206 8.28 -18.15 -0.37
N ARG A 207 7.81 -19.01 -1.27
CA ARG A 207 6.87 -18.64 -2.33
C ARG A 207 5.46 -18.50 -1.76
N ARG A 208 4.77 -17.41 -2.08
CA ARG A 208 3.37 -17.14 -1.75
C ARG A 208 2.58 -16.78 -3.00
N HIS A 209 1.28 -17.08 -2.98
CA HIS A 209 0.35 -16.55 -3.98
C HIS A 209 0.19 -15.03 -3.81
N SER A 210 0.07 -14.31 -4.93
CA SER A 210 -0.01 -12.85 -5.02
C SER A 210 -1.07 -12.42 -6.05
N LEU A 211 -1.20 -11.11 -6.27
CA LEU A 211 -2.13 -10.51 -7.24
C LEU A 211 -1.88 -11.03 -8.67
N PRO A 212 -2.94 -11.23 -9.48
CA PRO A 212 -2.83 -11.81 -10.82
C PRO A 212 -2.15 -10.88 -11.82
N ASP A 213 -1.59 -11.44 -12.89
CA ASP A 213 -1.14 -10.61 -14.01
C ASP A 213 -2.34 -9.94 -14.69
N LEU A 214 -2.21 -8.64 -14.96
CA LEU A 214 -3.23 -7.83 -15.62
C LEU A 214 -2.93 -7.80 -17.13
N PRO A 215 -3.85 -8.28 -17.99
CA PRO A 215 -3.75 -8.12 -19.43
C PRO A 215 -3.79 -6.65 -19.87
N PRO A 216 -3.47 -6.35 -21.14
CA PRO A 216 -3.68 -5.02 -21.70
C PRO A 216 -5.12 -4.54 -21.45
N LEU A 217 -5.28 -3.29 -21.03
CA LEU A 217 -6.59 -2.71 -20.68
C LEU A 217 -7.60 -2.76 -21.83
N SER A 218 -7.15 -2.87 -23.08
CA SER A 218 -8.01 -3.07 -24.26
C SER A 218 -8.78 -4.40 -24.27
N GLN A 219 -8.35 -5.39 -23.48
CA GLN A 219 -9.02 -6.69 -23.34
C GLN A 219 -9.99 -6.74 -22.15
N ARG A 220 -10.15 -5.62 -21.47
CA ARG A 220 -11.05 -5.50 -20.33
C ARG A 220 -12.50 -5.43 -20.83
N SER A 221 -13.41 -6.04 -20.07
CA SER A 221 -14.85 -5.81 -20.31
C SER A 221 -15.21 -4.34 -20.07
N ASP A 222 -16.38 -3.90 -20.54
CA ASP A 222 -16.95 -2.56 -20.34
C ASP A 222 -17.33 -2.26 -18.86
N SER A 223 -16.58 -2.82 -17.91
CA SER A 223 -16.73 -2.59 -16.48
C SER A 223 -16.42 -1.14 -16.13
N THR A 224 -17.39 -0.50 -15.49
CA THR A 224 -17.27 0.85 -14.96
C THR A 224 -16.36 0.93 -13.73
N ASN A 225 -15.99 -0.21 -13.12
CA ASN A 225 -15.18 -0.20 -11.91
C ASN A 225 -13.68 -0.14 -12.23
N TRP A 226 -13.08 1.04 -12.24
CA TRP A 226 -11.65 1.22 -12.55
C TRP A 226 -10.71 1.02 -11.34
N THR A 227 -11.25 0.71 -10.17
CA THR A 227 -10.51 0.58 -8.91
C THR A 227 -10.83 -0.73 -8.21
N VAL A 228 -9.81 -1.48 -7.79
CA VAL A 228 -9.98 -2.70 -6.99
C VAL A 228 -9.37 -2.51 -5.62
N LYS A 229 -10.20 -2.44 -4.58
CA LYS A 229 -9.78 -2.30 -3.18
C LYS A 229 -9.68 -3.67 -2.52
N PHE A 230 -8.67 -3.89 -1.68
CA PHE A 230 -8.49 -5.16 -0.98
C PHE A 230 -7.68 -5.00 0.31
N ASP A 231 -7.75 -6.01 1.19
CA ASP A 231 -6.95 -6.12 2.40
C ASP A 231 -5.80 -7.12 2.14
N SER A 232 -4.55 -6.67 2.28
CA SER A 232 -3.36 -7.50 2.00
C SER A 232 -3.19 -8.69 2.95
N GLN A 233 -3.99 -8.79 4.02
CA GLN A 233 -4.03 -9.94 4.93
C GLN A 233 -5.10 -10.96 4.57
N ARG A 234 -5.93 -10.68 3.56
CA ARG A 234 -6.99 -11.58 3.05
C ARG A 234 -6.59 -12.15 1.70
N PRO A 235 -7.32 -13.17 1.19
CA PRO A 235 -7.10 -13.67 -0.16
C PRO A 235 -7.13 -12.53 -1.18
N TYR A 236 -6.14 -12.52 -2.08
CA TYR A 236 -6.01 -11.49 -3.11
C TYR A 236 -7.18 -11.52 -4.10
N PRO A 237 -7.57 -10.36 -4.66
CA PRO A 237 -8.50 -10.28 -5.77
C PRO A 237 -8.08 -11.16 -6.94
N LYS A 238 -9.07 -11.74 -7.61
CA LYS A 238 -8.91 -12.55 -8.81
C LYS A 238 -9.00 -11.69 -10.06
N LEU A 239 -8.56 -12.22 -11.20
CA LEU A 239 -8.56 -11.51 -12.48
C LEU A 239 -9.95 -10.93 -12.87
N GLN A 240 -11.02 -11.65 -12.52
CA GLN A 240 -12.41 -11.21 -12.70
C GLN A 240 -12.77 -9.93 -11.92
N ASP A 241 -12.18 -9.71 -10.74
CA ASP A 241 -12.46 -8.54 -9.91
C ASP A 241 -11.92 -7.26 -10.56
N PHE A 242 -10.93 -7.41 -11.46
CA PHE A 242 -10.39 -6.34 -12.29
C PHE A 242 -11.18 -6.11 -13.60
N GLY A 243 -12.22 -6.92 -13.86
CA GLY A 243 -13.06 -6.81 -15.06
C GLY A 243 -12.48 -7.52 -16.29
N PHE A 244 -11.57 -8.48 -16.10
CA PHE A 244 -11.06 -9.33 -17.17
C PHE A 244 -11.72 -10.72 -17.11
N GLN A 245 -12.03 -11.27 -18.28
CA GLN A 245 -12.48 -12.66 -18.38
C GLN A 245 -11.26 -13.60 -18.36
N LEU A 246 -11.41 -14.78 -17.75
CA LEU A 246 -10.40 -15.82 -17.91
C LEU A 246 -10.35 -16.23 -19.38
N ALA A 247 -9.20 -16.07 -20.03
CA ALA A 247 -8.97 -16.69 -21.32
C ALA A 247 -9.07 -18.21 -21.16
N THR A 248 -9.87 -18.87 -22.00
CA THR A 248 -10.10 -20.33 -22.03
C THR A 248 -8.87 -21.16 -22.43
N SER A 249 -7.68 -20.56 -22.50
CA SER A 249 -6.45 -21.23 -22.90
C SER A 249 -5.23 -20.58 -22.26
N GLN A 250 -4.85 -21.06 -21.08
CA GLN A 250 -3.46 -21.03 -20.68
C GLN A 250 -2.89 -22.42 -20.96
N ALA A 251 -2.29 -22.57 -22.14
CA ALA A 251 -1.22 -23.55 -22.29
C ALA A 251 -0.16 -23.15 -21.26
N ALA A 252 -0.10 -23.89 -20.16
CA ALA A 252 1.01 -23.81 -19.23
C ALA A 252 2.27 -24.03 -20.06
N CYS A 253 3.11 -23.01 -20.17
CA CYS A 253 4.47 -23.27 -20.61
C CYS A 253 5.13 -24.01 -19.44
N ASP A 254 5.45 -25.29 -19.66
CA ASP A 254 6.10 -26.25 -18.75
C ASP A 254 7.53 -25.83 -18.33
N ALA A 255 7.86 -24.54 -18.35
CA ALA A 255 9.08 -24.07 -17.73
C ALA A 255 8.91 -24.20 -16.22
N ASP A 256 9.82 -24.93 -15.57
CA ASP A 256 9.86 -25.00 -14.11
C ASP A 256 9.77 -23.58 -13.55
N PRO A 257 8.82 -23.31 -12.63
CA PRO A 257 8.68 -21.98 -12.07
C PRO A 257 9.98 -21.61 -11.38
N VAL A 258 10.65 -20.57 -11.90
CA VAL A 258 11.89 -20.02 -11.33
C VAL A 258 11.67 -19.81 -9.85
N THR A 259 12.33 -20.61 -9.02
CA THR A 259 12.22 -20.54 -7.57
C THR A 259 13.42 -19.77 -7.05
N LEU A 260 13.17 -18.67 -6.32
CA LEU A 260 14.24 -17.90 -5.69
C LEU A 260 14.77 -18.67 -4.47
N THR A 261 16.08 -18.79 -4.39
CA THR A 261 16.79 -19.45 -3.29
C THR A 261 17.43 -18.43 -2.36
N ALA A 262 17.84 -18.85 -1.16
CA ALA A 262 18.60 -18.00 -0.25
C ALA A 262 19.89 -17.47 -0.90
N THR A 263 20.58 -18.31 -1.68
CA THR A 263 21.78 -17.93 -2.45
C THR A 263 21.45 -16.85 -3.47
N GLU A 264 20.34 -16.99 -4.21
CA GLU A 264 19.95 -16.05 -5.25
C GLU A 264 19.72 -14.64 -4.68
N VAL A 265 19.12 -14.54 -3.49
CA VAL A 265 18.79 -13.27 -2.84
C VAL A 265 19.88 -12.75 -1.90
N ALA A 266 20.97 -13.49 -1.69
CA ALA A 266 22.02 -13.12 -0.72
C ALA A 266 22.61 -11.71 -0.96
N PRO A 267 22.92 -11.27 -2.21
CA PRO A 267 23.39 -9.90 -2.44
C PRO A 267 22.38 -8.84 -2.03
N ILE A 268 21.08 -9.15 -2.18
CA ILE A 268 19.97 -8.26 -1.81
C ILE A 268 19.90 -8.17 -0.28
N VAL A 269 19.97 -9.31 0.40
CA VAL A 269 19.97 -9.37 1.88
C VAL A 269 21.08 -8.51 2.45
N GLU A 270 22.29 -8.62 1.92
CA GLU A 270 23.44 -7.85 2.42
C GLU A 270 23.27 -6.36 2.17
N THR A 271 22.78 -5.99 0.98
CA THR A 271 22.50 -4.59 0.67
C THR A 271 21.44 -3.98 1.60
N LEU A 272 20.35 -4.70 1.85
CA LEU A 272 19.29 -4.24 2.75
C LEU A 272 19.75 -4.22 4.21
N ARG A 273 20.55 -5.20 4.64
CA ARG A 273 21.15 -5.24 5.98
C ARG A 273 21.99 -4.00 6.24
N GLN A 274 22.87 -3.65 5.31
CA GLN A 274 23.72 -2.46 5.42
C GLN A 274 22.91 -1.16 5.39
N ALA A 275 21.92 -1.07 4.49
CA ALA A 275 21.12 0.14 4.33
C ALA A 275 20.20 0.42 5.53
N PHE A 276 19.58 -0.62 6.11
CA PHE A 276 18.64 -0.47 7.22
C PHE A 276 19.29 -0.70 8.60
N GLY A 277 20.49 -1.28 8.67
CA GLY A 277 21.13 -1.65 9.93
C GLY A 277 20.38 -2.73 10.70
N LEU A 278 19.70 -3.64 9.99
CA LEU A 278 18.83 -4.66 10.58
C LEU A 278 19.42 -6.06 10.45
N GLU A 279 19.36 -6.84 11.54
CA GLU A 279 19.70 -8.27 11.52
C GLU A 279 18.47 -9.19 11.51
N LEU A 280 17.33 -8.66 11.98
CA LEU A 280 16.05 -9.36 12.06
C LEU A 280 15.00 -8.61 11.23
N PHE A 281 14.85 -9.00 9.97
CA PHE A 281 13.89 -8.36 9.07
C PHE A 281 13.37 -9.36 8.04
N GLY A 282 12.36 -8.95 7.29
CA GLY A 282 11.93 -9.68 6.11
C GLY A 282 11.45 -8.74 5.04
N PHE A 283 11.50 -9.18 3.79
CA PHE A 283 11.14 -8.35 2.64
C PHE A 283 10.47 -9.18 1.55
N ASP A 284 9.75 -8.49 0.68
CA ASP A 284 8.93 -9.12 -0.35
C ASP A 284 9.54 -8.84 -1.71
N ILE A 285 9.76 -9.90 -2.49
CA ILE A 285 10.29 -9.82 -3.85
C ILE A 285 9.23 -10.28 -4.84
N LEU A 286 9.07 -9.52 -5.92
CA LEU A 286 8.37 -9.96 -7.12
C LEU A 286 9.39 -10.27 -8.20
N LEU A 287 9.15 -11.34 -8.97
CA LEU A 287 9.87 -11.61 -10.19
C LEU A 287 9.03 -11.11 -11.37
N SER A 288 9.50 -10.08 -12.09
CA SER A 288 8.74 -9.50 -13.20
C SER A 288 8.48 -10.55 -14.28
N SER A 289 7.22 -10.69 -14.73
CA SER A 289 6.85 -11.60 -15.81
C SER A 289 7.21 -11.08 -17.20
N SER A 290 7.71 -9.84 -17.30
CA SER A 290 8.23 -9.29 -18.55
C SER A 290 9.47 -10.05 -19.00
N LYS A 291 9.33 -10.85 -20.07
CA LYS A 291 10.41 -11.64 -20.68
C LYS A 291 11.63 -10.81 -21.08
N GLN A 292 11.47 -9.50 -21.28
CA GLN A 292 12.57 -8.59 -21.64
C GLN A 292 13.36 -8.08 -20.44
N ARG A 293 12.78 -8.06 -19.23
CA ARG A 293 13.43 -7.43 -18.05
C ARG A 293 13.93 -8.41 -17.00
N ASN A 294 13.35 -9.62 -16.88
CA ASN A 294 13.77 -10.68 -15.95
C ASN A 294 14.38 -10.15 -14.62
N GLU A 295 13.70 -9.18 -14.01
CA GLU A 295 14.20 -8.36 -12.90
C GLU A 295 13.51 -8.74 -11.58
N LEU A 296 14.23 -8.55 -10.48
CA LEU A 296 13.72 -8.73 -9.13
C LEU A 296 13.30 -7.38 -8.56
N LEU A 297 12.10 -7.33 -8.01
CA LEU A 297 11.50 -6.11 -7.50
C LEU A 297 11.24 -6.24 -6.00
N VAL A 298 11.95 -5.48 -5.19
CA VAL A 298 11.69 -5.40 -3.74
C VAL A 298 10.54 -4.42 -3.51
N VAL A 299 9.44 -4.92 -2.95
CA VAL A 299 8.17 -4.16 -2.86
C VAL A 299 7.74 -3.82 -1.43
N ASP A 300 8.35 -4.44 -0.43
CA ASP A 300 8.06 -4.22 0.99
C ASP A 300 9.22 -4.68 1.88
N VAL A 301 9.42 -4.01 3.02
CA VAL A 301 10.38 -4.39 4.07
C VAL A 301 9.70 -4.31 5.43
N ASN A 302 9.82 -5.36 6.22
CA ASN A 302 9.23 -5.51 7.53
C ASN A 302 10.33 -5.70 8.58
N TYR A 303 10.27 -4.87 9.62
CA TYR A 303 11.13 -4.93 10.79
C TYR A 303 10.60 -6.03 11.69
N PHE A 304 11.44 -7.02 12.05
CA PHE A 304 11.04 -8.17 12.87
C PHE A 304 9.64 -8.72 12.48
N PRO A 305 9.50 -9.35 11.30
CA PRO A 305 8.22 -9.91 10.90
C PRO A 305 7.83 -11.10 11.78
N SER A 306 6.67 -11.73 11.54
CA SER A 306 6.20 -12.85 12.37
C SER A 306 6.99 -14.16 12.21
N TYR A 307 7.83 -14.28 11.18
CA TYR A 307 8.55 -15.52 10.83
C TYR A 307 7.67 -16.78 10.77
N LYS A 308 6.37 -16.64 10.49
CA LYS A 308 5.38 -17.73 10.62
C LYS A 308 5.65 -18.96 9.76
N GLU A 309 6.35 -18.82 8.63
CA GLU A 309 6.76 -19.94 7.78
C GLU A 309 8.07 -20.60 8.21
N VAL A 310 8.86 -19.96 9.08
CA VAL A 310 10.15 -20.49 9.52
C VAL A 310 9.92 -21.59 10.57
N PRO A 311 10.26 -22.85 10.27
CA PRO A 311 10.08 -23.94 11.22
C PRO A 311 10.99 -23.73 12.43
N ASN A 312 10.48 -24.06 13.62
CA ASN A 312 11.22 -23.92 14.88
C ASN A 312 11.77 -22.50 15.16
N PHE A 313 11.08 -21.46 14.66
CA PHE A 313 11.49 -20.07 14.84
C PHE A 313 11.86 -19.69 16.30
N PRO A 314 11.09 -20.07 17.35
CA PRO A 314 11.47 -19.74 18.72
C PRO A 314 12.86 -20.24 19.11
N SER A 315 13.22 -21.46 18.70
CA SER A 315 14.53 -22.05 18.97
C SER A 315 15.63 -21.36 18.17
N LEU A 316 15.39 -21.04 16.89
CA LEU A 316 16.34 -20.32 16.06
C LEU A 316 16.59 -18.90 16.58
N LEU A 317 15.54 -18.20 17.03
CA LEU A 317 15.65 -16.90 17.67
C LEU A 317 16.45 -16.98 18.97
N ALA A 318 16.19 -17.98 19.82
CA ALA A 318 16.95 -18.18 21.05
C ALA A 318 18.44 -18.44 20.77
N GLN A 319 18.75 -19.25 19.75
CA GLN A 319 20.13 -19.49 19.30
C GLN A 319 20.80 -18.21 18.82
N TYR A 320 20.13 -17.43 17.96
CA TYR A 320 20.62 -16.15 17.47
C TYR A 320 20.91 -15.17 18.63
N LEU A 321 19.96 -14.99 19.55
CA LEU A 321 20.14 -14.10 20.70
C LEU A 321 21.30 -14.57 21.59
N THR A 322 21.43 -15.87 21.82
CA THR A 322 22.55 -16.44 22.57
C THR A 322 23.88 -16.12 21.91
N HIS A 323 23.96 -16.30 20.58
CA HIS A 323 25.16 -15.98 19.80
C HIS A 323 25.54 -14.50 19.92
N ARG A 324 24.58 -13.58 19.72
CA ARG A 324 24.83 -12.13 19.81
C ARG A 324 25.27 -11.69 21.21
N VAL A 325 24.74 -12.31 22.26
CA VAL A 325 25.19 -12.06 23.64
C VAL A 325 26.64 -12.50 23.84
N LEU A 326 27.03 -13.66 23.32
CA LEU A 326 28.40 -14.17 23.42
C LEU A 326 29.39 -13.30 22.63
N GLU A 327 29.04 -12.91 21.40
CA GLU A 327 29.86 -12.00 20.58
C GLU A 327 30.05 -10.65 21.27
N SER A 328 28.97 -10.04 21.78
CA SER A 328 29.03 -8.76 22.46
C SER A 328 29.90 -8.79 23.72
N ARG A 329 29.98 -9.94 24.41
CA ARG A 329 30.90 -10.12 25.55
C ARG A 329 32.35 -10.17 25.09
N ARG A 330 32.65 -10.97 24.06
CA ARG A 330 34.00 -11.08 23.51
C ARG A 330 34.52 -9.71 23.03
N GLU A 331 33.69 -8.95 22.30
CA GLU A 331 34.03 -7.61 21.83
C GLU A 331 34.28 -6.59 22.94
N ARG A 332 33.75 -6.81 24.16
CA ARG A 332 34.02 -5.96 25.33
C ARG A 332 35.28 -6.38 26.07
N GLU A 333 35.59 -7.67 26.07
CA GLU A 333 36.82 -8.21 26.67
C GLU A 333 38.06 -7.87 25.83
N GLU A 334 37.89 -7.68 24.52
CA GLU A 334 38.95 -7.29 23.58
C GLU A 334 39.21 -5.76 23.51
N ARG A 335 38.37 -4.92 24.13
CA ARG A 335 38.49 -3.44 24.16
C ARG A 335 39.10 -2.94 25.46
#